data_AF-A0A549TBY1-F1
#
_entry.id   AF-A0A549TBY1-F1
#
_cell.length_a   1.000
_cell.length_b   1.000
_cell.length_c   1.000
_cell.angle_alpha   90.00
_cell.angle_beta   90.00
_cell.angle_gamma   90.00
#
_symmetry.space_group_name_H-M   'P 1'
#
loop_
_entity.id
_entity.type
_entity.pdbx_description
1 polymer ?
#
loop_
_entity_poly.entity_id
_entity_poly.type
_entity_poly.pdbx_seq_one_letter_code
_entity_poly.pdbx_strand_id
1 'polypeptide(L)' 'MSSMSDKVSGKANEIAGKARQAAGDMTDDRSMKAKGAVQEAKGKAQHAKGEAKDAVKGLVDRA' A
#
# COMPACT_ATOMS: atom_id res chain seq x y z
N MET A 1 -19.39 -30.42 -1.83
CA MET A 1 -20.26 -29.24 -2.03
C MET A 1 -19.48 -27.97 -1.71
N SER A 2 -18.70 -27.43 -2.66
CA SER A 2 -17.90 -26.18 -2.49
C SER A 2 -18.07 -25.31 -3.72
N SER A 3 -19.25 -24.71 -3.87
CA SER A 3 -19.50 -23.82 -5.03
C SER A 3 -20.55 -22.75 -4.72
N MET A 4 -21.46 -23.00 -3.76
CA MET A 4 -22.35 -21.96 -3.23
C MET A 4 -21.72 -21.12 -2.12
N SER A 5 -20.87 -21.72 -1.28
CA SER A 5 -20.13 -20.97 -0.23
C SER A 5 -19.16 -19.95 -0.83
N ASP A 6 -18.49 -20.30 -1.94
CA ASP A 6 -17.57 -19.40 -2.64
C ASP A 6 -18.30 -18.23 -3.33
N LYS A 7 -19.50 -18.46 -3.89
CA LYS A 7 -20.32 -17.38 -4.48
C LYS A 7 -20.91 -16.43 -3.44
N VAL A 8 -21.29 -16.94 -2.26
CA VAL A 8 -21.78 -16.11 -1.15
C VAL A 8 -20.64 -15.33 -0.51
N SER A 9 -19.46 -15.95 -0.34
CA SER A 9 -18.25 -15.30 0.17
C SER A 9 -17.76 -14.18 -0.77
N GLY A 10 -17.84 -14.39 -2.10
CA GLY A 10 -17.54 -13.35 -3.09
C GLY A 10 -18.44 -12.12 -2.95
N LYS A 11 -19.75 -12.32 -2.84
CA LYS A 11 -20.72 -11.22 -2.67
C LYS A 11 -20.60 -10.50 -1.32
N ALA A 12 -20.32 -11.23 -0.24
CA ALA A 12 -20.09 -10.65 1.08
C ALA A 12 -18.84 -9.75 1.10
N ASN A 13 -17.77 -10.18 0.43
CA ASN A 13 -16.55 -9.39 0.27
C ASN A 13 -16.76 -8.15 -0.60
N GLU A 14 -17.55 -8.23 -1.68
CA GLU A 14 -17.92 -7.05 -2.47
C GLU A 14 -18.72 -6.02 -1.66
N ILE A 15 -19.68 -6.47 -0.85
CA ILE A 15 -20.49 -5.57 -0.01
C ILE A 15 -19.62 -4.92 1.08
N ALA A 16 -18.75 -5.68 1.73
CA ALA A 16 -17.81 -5.15 2.71
C ALA A 16 -16.79 -4.20 2.08
N GLY A 17 -16.33 -4.50 0.87
CA GLY A 17 -15.45 -3.65 0.07
C GLY A 17 -16.11 -2.33 -0.30
N LYS A 18 -17.35 -2.35 -0.79
CA LYS A 18 -18.14 -1.14 -1.10
C LYS A 18 -18.44 -0.31 0.14
N ALA A 19 -18.74 -0.96 1.28
CA ALA A 19 -18.94 -0.25 2.55
C ALA A 19 -17.65 0.43 3.03
N ARG A 20 -16.48 -0.21 2.87
CA ARG A 20 -15.17 0.40 3.17
C ARG A 20 -14.81 1.52 2.21
N GLN A 21 -15.09 1.37 0.92
CA GLN A 21 -14.88 2.43 -0.06
C GLN A 21 -15.78 3.64 0.23
N ALA A 22 -17.07 3.41 0.50
CA ALA A 22 -18.01 4.48 0.86
C ALA A 22 -17.60 5.17 2.17
N ALA A 23 -17.16 4.41 3.19
CA ALA A 23 -16.65 4.97 4.43
C ALA A 23 -15.31 5.72 4.24
N GLY A 24 -14.42 5.22 3.38
CA GLY A 24 -13.15 5.86 3.05
C GLY A 24 -13.31 7.14 2.23
N ASP A 25 -14.28 7.17 1.31
CA ASP A 25 -14.66 8.36 0.56
C ASP A 25 -15.40 9.38 1.45
N MET A 26 -16.25 8.92 2.37
CA MET A 26 -16.91 9.79 3.36
C MET A 26 -15.93 10.38 4.38
N THR A 27 -14.88 9.64 4.74
CA THR A 27 -13.92 10.14 5.72
C THR A 27 -13.06 11.27 5.15
N ASP A 28 -13.05 11.51 3.82
CA ASP A 28 -12.31 12.51 3.02
C ASP A 28 -11.19 13.23 3.78
N ASP A 29 -10.32 12.43 4.40
CA ASP A 29 -9.29 12.94 5.29
C ASP A 29 -8.16 13.36 4.38
N ARG A 30 -8.32 14.57 3.81
CA ARG A 30 -7.25 15.27 3.09
C ARG A 30 -5.97 15.27 3.91
N SER A 31 -6.09 15.27 5.24
CA SER A 31 -5.00 15.11 6.19
C SER A 31 -4.32 13.73 6.12
N MET A 32 -5.08 12.64 6.03
CA MET A 32 -4.54 11.28 5.83
C MET A 32 -3.95 11.08 4.44
N LYS A 33 -4.59 11.59 3.38
CA LYS A 33 -4.02 11.56 2.02
C LYS A 33 -2.72 12.37 1.94
N ALA A 34 -2.67 13.56 2.55
CA ALA A 34 -1.46 14.37 2.59
C ALA A 34 -0.35 13.70 3.40
N LYS A 35 -0.66 13.16 4.59
CA LYS A 35 0.31 12.38 5.40
C LYS A 35 0.81 11.16 4.64
N GLY A 36 -0.08 10.44 3.97
CA GLY A 36 0.25 9.28 3.13
C GLY A 36 1.19 9.66 1.98
N ALA A 37 0.88 10.72 1.24
CA ALA A 37 1.72 11.21 0.14
C ALA A 37 3.12 11.66 0.63
N VAL A 38 3.19 12.38 1.75
CA VAL A 38 4.46 12.79 2.36
C VAL A 38 5.26 11.57 2.83
N GLN A 39 4.60 10.58 3.44
CA GLN A 39 5.24 9.37 3.91
C GLN A 39 5.72 8.49 2.76
N GLU A 40 4.94 8.37 1.68
CA GLU A 40 5.32 7.65 0.47
C GLU A 40 6.52 8.31 -0.23
N ALA A 41 6.50 9.64 -0.36
CA ALA A 41 7.64 10.40 -0.88
C ALA A 41 8.90 10.20 -0.02
N LYS A 42 8.75 10.25 1.31
CA LYS A 42 9.85 9.99 2.25
C LYS A 42 10.37 8.55 2.13
N GLY A 43 9.48 7.58 1.96
CA GLY A 43 9.81 6.16 1.75
C GLY A 43 10.60 5.96 0.47
N LYS A 44 10.12 6.50 -0.67
CA LYS A 44 10.82 6.44 -1.97
C LYS A 44 12.21 7.08 -1.89
N ALA A 45 12.33 8.24 -1.25
CA ALA A 45 13.61 8.92 -1.07
C ALA A 45 14.59 8.09 -0.21
N GLN A 46 14.11 7.44 0.86
CA GLN A 46 14.93 6.55 1.67
C GLN A 46 15.35 5.29 0.91
N HIS A 47 14.45 4.70 0.13
CA HIS A 47 14.74 3.52 -0.69
C HIS A 47 15.83 3.82 -1.72
N ALA A 48 15.67 4.90 -2.49
CA ALA A 48 16.66 5.31 -3.48
C ALA A 48 18.03 5.62 -2.85
N LYS A 49 18.04 6.25 -1.66
CA LYS A 49 19.27 6.49 -0.91
C LYS A 49 19.91 5.19 -0.39
N GLY A 50 19.08 4.23 0.03
CA GLY A 50 19.50 2.89 0.45
C GLY A 50 20.16 2.15 -0.70
N GLU A 51 19.48 2.03 -1.84
CA GLU A 51 20.00 1.37 -3.05
C GLU A 51 21.30 2.01 -3.55
N ALA A 52 21.38 3.35 -3.55
CA ALA A 52 22.62 4.04 -3.93
C ALA A 52 23.77 3.73 -2.95
N LYS A 53 23.50 3.72 -1.64
CA LYS A 53 24.50 3.34 -0.63
C LYS A 53 24.92 1.88 -0.77
N ASP A 54 23.98 0.96 -0.99
CA ASP A 54 24.25 -0.46 -1.14
C ASP A 54 25.04 -0.74 -2.42
N ALA A 55 24.74 -0.06 -3.53
CA ALA A 55 25.51 -0.17 -4.77
C ALA A 55 26.96 0.31 -4.58
N VAL A 56 27.15 1.46 -3.92
CA VAL A 56 28.49 1.98 -3.61
C VAL A 56 29.24 1.03 -2.67
N LYS A 57 28.57 0.54 -1.62
CA LYS A 57 29.19 -0.39 -0.67
C LYS A 57 29.56 -1.71 -1.34
N GLY A 58 28.70 -2.25 -2.21
CA GLY A 58 28.99 -3.46 -2.98
C GLY A 58 30.14 -3.31 -3.98
N LEU A 59 30.40 -2.10 -4.49
CA LEU A 59 31.58 -1.80 -5.30
C LEU A 59 32.86 -1.72 -4.46
N VAL A 60 32.78 -1.10 -3.28
CA VAL A 60 33.91 -0.97 -2.35
C VAL A 60 34.27 -2.31 -1.71
N ASP A 61 33.30 -3.13 -1.30
CA ASP A 61 33.53 -4.47 -0.72
C ASP A 61 34.09 -5.48 -1.74
N ARG A 62 33.98 -5.18 -3.05
CA ARG A 62 34.48 -6.04 -4.13
C ARG A 62 35.87 -5.65 -4.64
N ALA A 63 36.39 -4.47 -4.27
CA ALA A 63 37.74 -4.00 -4.59
C ALA A 63 38.72 -4.36 -3.47
#